data_AF-A0A022Q1K8-F1
#
_entry.id   AF-A0A022Q1K8-F1
#
_cell.length_a   1.000
_cell.length_b   1.000
_cell.length_c   1.000
_cell.angle_alpha   90.00
_cell.angle_beta   90.00
_cell.angle_gamma   90.00
#
_symmetry.space_group_name_H-M   'P 1'
#
loop_
_entity.id
_entity.type
_entity.pdbx_description
1 polymer ?
#
loop_
_entity_poly.entity_id
_entity_poly.type
_entity_poly.pdbx_seq_one_letter_code
_entity_poly.pdbx_strand_id
1 'polypeptide(L)'
;MIEPEDNITFARFSLGFVEKDEITLLTETNEARFGGHQSLKDREKSYNATNQTIHCGFVKFPNETSSSTGFDLNEKDKEYMNTCKIVVSSCIFGSSDFLRRPTSKVISEYSKKNVCFVMFVDEQSLAKLSSEGNVVDERGNIGLWKIVVVKNLPYNDNRKTGKVPKFLSHRLFPSSRYSIWLDSKLRLNADPMKIIEYFLWRKGSEYAISNHYIRHCVWDEILQNKRLNKYNHSALDEQFYFYQSDGLTKYDSSDPKIPLPSFVPEGSFIVRAHTPMSNLFSCLWFNEVDRFTSRDQLSFAYTYLKLKRLNPDKRFHLNMFKDCERRTITKLFRHRTDT
;
A
#
# COMPACT_ATOMS: atom_id res chain seq x y z
N MET A 1 1.94 -5.68 -26.82
CA MET A 1 2.81 -5.28 -25.69
C MET A 1 3.49 -6.54 -25.22
N ILE A 2 4.81 -6.60 -25.32
CA ILE A 2 5.60 -7.75 -24.86
C ILE A 2 6.20 -7.32 -23.53
N GLU A 3 5.94 -8.09 -22.48
CA GLU A 3 6.61 -7.89 -21.21
C GLU A 3 8.12 -8.13 -21.38
N PRO A 4 8.99 -7.28 -20.79
CA PRO A 4 10.42 -7.52 -20.82
C PRO A 4 10.77 -8.88 -20.18
N GLU A 5 11.78 -9.57 -20.71
CA GLU A 5 12.37 -10.72 -20.02
C GLU A 5 12.83 -10.33 -18.61
N ASP A 6 12.89 -11.31 -17.69
CA ASP A 6 13.23 -11.10 -16.29
C ASP A 6 14.42 -10.15 -16.14
N ASN A 7 14.15 -8.97 -15.58
CA ASN A 7 15.14 -7.91 -15.57
C ASN A 7 16.32 -8.29 -14.65
N ILE A 8 17.43 -8.70 -15.26
CA ILE A 8 18.66 -9.17 -14.61
C ILE A 8 19.21 -8.11 -13.62
N THR A 9 18.79 -6.85 -13.75
CA THR A 9 19.23 -5.75 -12.88
C THR A 9 18.56 -5.72 -11.51
N PHE A 10 17.41 -6.38 -11.30
CA PHE A 10 16.70 -6.31 -10.03
C PHE A 10 17.33 -7.23 -8.97
N ALA A 11 17.35 -6.77 -7.73
CA ALA A 11 17.92 -7.52 -6.62
C ALA A 11 17.20 -8.86 -6.40
N ARG A 12 17.98 -9.93 -6.24
CA ARG A 12 17.49 -11.28 -5.98
C ARG A 12 17.82 -11.70 -4.55
N PHE A 13 16.78 -12.02 -3.79
CA PHE A 13 16.84 -12.63 -2.45
C PHE A 13 15.47 -13.24 -2.14
N SER A 14 15.44 -14.17 -1.18
CA SER A 14 14.21 -14.76 -0.68
C SER A 14 13.63 -13.91 0.46
N LEU A 15 12.34 -13.57 0.36
CA LEU A 15 11.63 -12.83 1.40
C LEU A 15 10.48 -13.69 1.93
N GLY A 16 10.61 -14.13 3.18
CA GLY A 16 9.55 -14.78 3.94
C GLY A 16 8.81 -13.78 4.82
N PHE A 17 7.67 -14.20 5.37
CA PHE A 17 6.87 -13.39 6.28
C PHE A 17 6.59 -14.13 7.57
N VAL A 18 6.65 -13.42 8.70
CA VAL A 18 6.29 -13.97 10.00
C VAL A 18 4.80 -14.34 9.98
N GLU A 19 4.49 -15.61 10.28
CA GLU A 19 3.12 -16.11 10.31
C GLU A 19 2.53 -16.17 11.72
N LYS A 20 3.37 -16.35 12.73
CA LYS A 20 2.98 -16.46 14.14
C LYS A 20 3.88 -15.59 15.01
N ASP A 21 3.28 -14.95 15.99
CA ASP A 21 4.00 -14.13 16.97
C ASP A 21 4.81 -15.04 17.92
N GLU A 22 5.94 -14.52 18.42
CA GLU A 22 6.76 -15.21 19.43
C GLU A 22 6.19 -15.01 20.85
N ILE A 23 5.37 -13.97 21.04
CA ILE A 23 4.68 -13.73 22.32
C ILE A 23 3.56 -14.75 22.49
N THR A 24 3.59 -15.48 23.61
CA THR A 24 2.66 -16.56 23.93
C THR A 24 1.60 -16.17 24.97
N LEU A 25 1.78 -15.04 25.65
CA LEU A 25 0.90 -14.53 26.70
C LEU A 25 0.53 -13.07 26.41
N LEU A 26 -0.74 -12.81 26.15
CA LEU A 26 -1.29 -11.46 26.11
C LEU A 26 -1.47 -10.96 27.55
N THR A 27 -1.15 -9.69 27.78
CA THR A 27 -1.40 -8.98 29.04
C THR A 27 -2.31 -7.79 28.74
N GLU A 28 -2.88 -7.13 29.76
CA GLU A 28 -3.60 -5.86 29.57
C GLU A 28 -2.76 -4.79 28.82
N THR A 29 -1.44 -4.96 28.82
CA THR A 29 -0.47 -4.09 28.13
C THR A 29 -0.01 -4.59 26.76
N ASN A 30 -0.32 -5.84 26.38
CA ASN A 30 0.11 -6.49 25.14
C ASN A 30 -1.06 -7.21 24.47
N GLU A 31 -1.92 -6.46 23.77
CA GLU A 31 -2.99 -7.00 22.92
C GLU A 31 -2.42 -7.58 21.61
N ALA A 32 -3.16 -8.52 20.99
CA ALA A 32 -2.77 -9.07 19.69
C ALA A 32 -2.74 -7.96 18.62
N ARG A 33 -1.65 -7.90 17.84
CA ARG A 33 -1.43 -6.88 16.80
C ARG A 33 -1.43 -7.53 15.43
N PHE A 34 -2.12 -6.92 14.46
CA PHE A 34 -2.12 -7.38 13.07
C PHE A 34 -0.71 -7.52 12.48
N GLY A 35 0.19 -6.58 12.80
CA GLY A 35 1.59 -6.59 12.40
C GLY A 35 2.49 -7.51 13.24
N GLY A 36 2.00 -8.09 14.34
CA GLY A 36 2.79 -8.77 15.35
C GLY A 36 3.62 -7.82 16.22
N HIS A 37 4.32 -8.37 17.22
CA HIS A 37 5.15 -7.61 18.14
C HIS A 37 6.61 -7.48 17.67
N GLN A 38 6.81 -6.75 16.56
CA GLN A 38 8.15 -6.51 16.02
C GLN A 38 9.02 -5.70 17.00
N SER A 39 10.13 -6.27 17.46
CA SER A 39 11.13 -5.56 18.27
C SER A 39 11.86 -4.49 17.46
N LEU A 40 12.48 -3.50 18.12
CA LEU A 40 13.33 -2.52 17.42
C LEU A 40 14.52 -3.21 16.73
N LYS A 41 15.07 -4.28 17.32
CA LYS A 41 16.16 -5.06 16.71
C LYS A 41 15.71 -5.75 15.42
N ASP A 42 14.53 -6.36 15.41
CA ASP A 42 13.99 -7.01 14.21
C ASP A 42 13.62 -5.99 13.14
N ARG A 43 13.11 -4.82 13.57
CA ARG A 43 12.90 -3.69 12.67
C ARG A 43 14.21 -3.28 12.01
N GLU A 44 15.28 -3.05 12.76
CA GLU A 44 16.58 -2.67 12.20
C GLU A 44 17.11 -3.73 11.23
N LYS A 45 17.04 -5.01 11.62
CA LYS A 45 17.45 -6.13 10.77
C LYS A 45 16.67 -6.17 9.45
N SER A 46 15.36 -5.91 9.51
CA SER A 46 14.45 -6.02 8.35
C SER A 46 14.83 -5.11 7.19
N TYR A 47 15.53 -3.99 7.42
CA TYR A 47 15.95 -3.09 6.34
C TYR A 47 17.08 -3.65 5.47
N ASN A 48 17.74 -4.76 5.84
CA ASN A 48 18.77 -5.39 5.00
C ASN A 48 18.13 -6.30 3.94
N ALA A 49 18.40 -6.08 2.66
CA ALA A 49 17.86 -6.84 1.55
C ALA A 49 18.59 -8.19 1.37
N THR A 50 18.51 -9.07 2.35
CA THR A 50 19.09 -10.42 2.35
C THR A 50 17.99 -11.48 2.39
N ASN A 51 18.38 -12.76 2.36
CA ASN A 51 17.42 -13.84 2.61
C ASN A 51 16.95 -13.72 4.06
N GLN A 52 15.67 -13.44 4.28
CA GLN A 52 15.12 -13.22 5.61
C GLN A 52 13.60 -13.43 5.67
N THR A 53 13.11 -13.61 6.89
CA THR A 53 11.68 -13.59 7.24
C THR A 53 11.41 -12.33 8.04
N ILE A 54 10.43 -11.52 7.65
CA ILE A 54 10.12 -10.24 8.29
C ILE A 54 8.65 -10.12 8.72
N HIS A 55 8.39 -9.25 9.69
CA HIS A 55 7.03 -8.82 10.00
C HIS A 55 6.46 -8.03 8.81
N CYS A 56 5.23 -8.34 8.40
CA CYS A 56 4.59 -7.69 7.25
C CYS A 56 3.06 -7.86 7.28
N GLY A 57 2.44 -7.67 8.45
CA GLY A 57 1.01 -7.93 8.67
C GLY A 57 0.63 -9.41 8.67
N PHE A 58 -0.63 -9.69 9.01
CA PHE A 58 -1.21 -11.04 9.09
C PHE A 58 -0.47 -12.00 10.04
N VAL A 59 0.13 -11.48 11.12
CA VAL A 59 0.82 -12.30 12.12
C VAL A 59 -0.22 -12.89 13.05
N LYS A 60 -0.32 -14.21 13.16
CA LYS A 60 -1.30 -14.89 14.02
C LYS A 60 -0.81 -14.97 15.46
N PHE A 61 -1.74 -14.91 16.41
CA PHE A 61 -1.42 -15.19 17.80
C PHE A 61 -1.45 -16.70 18.09
N PRO A 62 -0.47 -17.29 18.81
CA PRO A 62 -0.37 -18.74 18.96
C PRO A 62 -1.54 -19.42 19.68
N ASN A 63 -2.20 -18.73 20.62
CA ASN A 63 -3.10 -19.32 21.61
C ASN A 63 -4.57 -18.88 21.53
N GLU A 64 -4.97 -18.12 20.50
CA GLU A 64 -6.39 -17.78 20.33
C GLU A 64 -7.13 -18.83 19.51
N THR A 65 -8.35 -19.17 19.95
CA THR A 65 -9.33 -19.96 19.19
C THR A 65 -9.76 -19.28 17.89
N SER A 66 -9.56 -17.96 17.80
CA SER A 66 -9.68 -17.19 16.56
C SER A 66 -8.30 -17.13 15.87
N SER A 67 -8.18 -17.81 14.74
CA SER A 67 -6.90 -17.97 14.02
C SER A 67 -6.41 -16.71 13.28
N SER A 68 -7.00 -15.54 13.55
CA SER A 68 -6.80 -14.32 12.77
C SER A 68 -6.60 -13.10 13.67
N THR A 69 -5.61 -12.27 13.33
CA THR A 69 -5.40 -10.94 13.91
C THR A 69 -6.11 -9.83 13.12
N GLY A 70 -7.14 -10.22 12.36
CA GLY A 70 -8.00 -9.34 11.58
C GLY A 70 -7.74 -9.35 10.08
N PHE A 71 -8.54 -8.57 9.35
CA PHE A 71 -8.61 -8.54 7.89
C PHE A 71 -9.05 -9.89 7.29
N ASP A 72 -10.13 -10.44 7.83
CA ASP A 72 -10.65 -11.75 7.44
C ASP A 72 -11.35 -11.71 6.10
N LEU A 73 -10.94 -12.60 5.20
CA LEU A 73 -11.50 -12.76 3.86
C LEU A 73 -12.15 -14.14 3.74
N ASN A 74 -13.20 -14.23 2.91
CA ASN A 74 -13.80 -15.51 2.55
C ASN A 74 -12.80 -16.38 1.77
N GLU A 75 -12.80 -17.69 2.01
CA GLU A 75 -11.92 -18.64 1.32
C GLU A 75 -12.07 -18.61 -0.20
N LYS A 76 -13.29 -18.45 -0.74
CA LYS A 76 -13.52 -18.31 -2.19
C LYS A 76 -12.89 -17.04 -2.76
N ASP A 77 -12.91 -15.95 -2.00
CA ASP A 77 -12.26 -14.70 -2.41
C ASP A 77 -10.73 -14.86 -2.38
N LYS A 78 -10.18 -15.53 -1.34
CA LYS A 78 -8.75 -15.86 -1.28
C LYS A 78 -8.32 -16.72 -2.46
N GLU A 79 -9.10 -17.74 -2.80
CA GLU A 79 -8.84 -18.62 -3.95
C GLU A 79 -8.84 -17.81 -5.26
N TYR A 80 -9.85 -16.97 -5.49
CA TYR A 80 -9.90 -16.07 -6.64
C TYR A 80 -8.67 -15.15 -6.69
N MET A 81 -8.35 -14.49 -5.59
CA MET A 81 -7.22 -13.56 -5.47
C MET A 81 -5.87 -14.26 -5.72
N ASN A 82 -5.75 -15.54 -5.34
CA ASN A 82 -4.57 -16.34 -5.61
C ASN A 82 -4.41 -16.70 -7.11
N THR A 83 -5.43 -16.55 -7.95
CA THR A 83 -5.30 -16.74 -9.40
C THR A 83 -4.81 -15.50 -10.14
N CYS A 84 -4.92 -14.32 -9.50
CA CYS A 84 -4.64 -13.04 -10.14
C CYS A 84 -3.15 -12.84 -10.44
N LYS A 85 -2.79 -12.73 -11.72
CA LYS A 85 -1.43 -12.41 -12.17
C LYS A 85 -1.15 -10.92 -12.25
N ILE A 86 -2.18 -10.13 -12.55
CA ILE A 86 -2.14 -8.67 -12.58
C ILE A 86 -3.39 -8.17 -11.86
N VAL A 87 -3.23 -7.21 -10.96
CA VAL A 87 -4.34 -6.71 -10.14
C VAL A 87 -4.40 -5.20 -10.12
N VAL A 88 -5.61 -4.66 -10.23
CA VAL A 88 -5.95 -3.30 -9.79
C VAL A 88 -6.77 -3.45 -8.50
N SER A 89 -6.32 -2.85 -7.41
CA SER A 89 -7.02 -2.91 -6.13
C SER A 89 -7.34 -1.53 -5.57
N SER A 90 -8.44 -1.47 -4.82
CA SER A 90 -8.92 -0.29 -4.09
C SER A 90 -9.64 -0.76 -2.82
N CYS A 91 -9.93 0.14 -1.88
CA CYS A 91 -10.80 -0.18 -0.76
C CYS A 91 -11.75 0.97 -0.38
N ILE A 92 -12.90 0.64 0.20
CA ILE A 92 -13.79 1.59 0.87
C ILE A 92 -14.15 0.99 2.23
N PHE A 93 -13.67 1.60 3.30
CA PHE A 93 -14.00 1.22 4.68
C PHE A 93 -14.73 2.37 5.38
N GLY A 94 -15.65 2.04 6.29
CA GLY A 94 -16.42 3.03 7.04
C GLY A 94 -17.28 3.96 6.19
N SER A 95 -17.69 3.51 5.00
CA SER A 95 -18.47 4.31 4.04
C SER A 95 -17.82 5.67 3.72
N SER A 96 -16.49 5.74 3.68
CA SER A 96 -15.74 7.00 3.47
C SER A 96 -15.86 7.59 2.06
N ASP A 97 -16.19 6.76 1.06
CA ASP A 97 -16.21 7.16 -0.35
C ASP A 97 -17.39 6.56 -1.13
N PHE A 98 -17.65 7.16 -2.28
CA PHE A 98 -18.55 6.59 -3.29
C PHE A 98 -17.79 5.57 -4.14
N LEU A 99 -18.47 4.51 -4.61
CA LEU A 99 -17.87 3.58 -5.55
C LEU A 99 -17.52 4.26 -6.87
N ARG A 100 -16.21 4.30 -7.20
CA ARG A 100 -15.72 4.78 -8.50
C ARG A 100 -15.43 3.60 -9.40
N ARG A 101 -16.30 3.35 -10.38
CA ARG A 101 -16.10 2.31 -11.41
C ARG A 101 -15.00 2.75 -12.39
N PRO A 102 -14.02 1.91 -12.76
CA PRO A 102 -13.07 2.21 -13.82
C PRO A 102 -13.81 2.58 -15.11
N THR A 103 -13.25 3.48 -15.90
CA THR A 103 -13.88 3.89 -17.17
C THR A 103 -13.81 2.74 -18.17
N SER A 104 -14.82 1.86 -18.19
CA SER A 104 -14.81 0.60 -18.96
C SER A 104 -14.48 0.78 -20.45
N LYS A 105 -14.83 1.92 -21.06
CA LYS A 105 -14.53 2.25 -22.47
C LYS A 105 -13.04 2.40 -22.78
N VAL A 106 -12.20 2.74 -21.80
CA VAL A 106 -10.74 2.88 -22.00
C VAL A 106 -9.96 1.63 -21.56
N ILE A 107 -10.65 0.66 -20.96
CA ILE A 107 -10.07 -0.64 -20.59
C ILE A 107 -10.26 -1.58 -21.78
N SER A 108 -9.16 -2.10 -22.32
CA SER A 108 -9.19 -3.04 -23.43
C SER A 108 -9.82 -4.37 -23.03
N GLU A 109 -10.35 -5.12 -24.02
CA GLU A 109 -10.85 -6.48 -23.79
C GLU A 109 -9.77 -7.41 -23.24
N TYR A 110 -8.52 -7.22 -23.67
CA TYR A 110 -7.38 -7.92 -23.11
C TYR A 110 -7.27 -7.68 -21.59
N SER A 111 -7.29 -6.41 -21.16
CA SER A 111 -7.19 -6.07 -19.74
C SER A 111 -8.42 -6.54 -18.95
N LYS A 112 -9.64 -6.45 -19.52
CA LYS A 112 -10.85 -6.99 -18.86
C LYS A 112 -10.76 -8.50 -18.61
N LYS A 113 -10.07 -9.25 -19.47
CA LYS A 113 -9.89 -10.70 -19.34
C LYS A 113 -8.72 -11.09 -18.43
N ASN A 114 -7.64 -10.31 -18.43
CA ASN A 114 -6.36 -10.71 -17.81
C ASN A 114 -6.01 -9.94 -16.52
N VAL A 115 -6.73 -8.86 -16.20
CA VAL A 115 -6.50 -8.05 -15.01
C VAL A 115 -7.65 -8.24 -14.02
N CYS A 116 -7.33 -8.66 -12.80
CA CYS A 116 -8.28 -8.67 -11.71
C CYS A 116 -8.52 -7.25 -11.22
N PHE A 117 -9.79 -6.86 -11.06
CA PHE A 117 -10.16 -5.59 -10.44
C PHE A 117 -10.83 -5.91 -9.10
N VAL A 118 -10.19 -5.59 -7.98
CA VAL A 118 -10.67 -5.96 -6.64
C VAL A 118 -10.96 -4.73 -5.80
N MET A 119 -12.16 -4.66 -5.22
CA MET A 119 -12.58 -3.63 -4.29
C MET A 119 -12.82 -4.25 -2.92
N PHE A 120 -11.97 -3.92 -1.95
CA PHE A 120 -12.15 -4.33 -0.56
C PHE A 120 -13.16 -3.42 0.14
N VAL A 121 -14.14 -3.99 0.83
CA VAL A 121 -15.14 -3.24 1.58
C VAL A 121 -15.40 -3.89 2.94
N ASP A 122 -15.79 -3.12 3.94
CA ASP A 122 -16.41 -3.66 5.15
C ASP A 122 -17.92 -3.83 4.95
N GLU A 123 -18.57 -4.56 5.86
CA GLU A 123 -20.01 -4.83 5.79
C GLU A 123 -20.84 -3.53 5.76
N GLN A 124 -20.43 -2.52 6.53
CA GLN A 124 -21.06 -1.21 6.53
C GLN A 124 -20.98 -0.53 5.15
N SER A 125 -19.78 -0.47 4.54
CA SER A 125 -19.64 0.14 3.21
C SER A 125 -20.41 -0.65 2.16
N LEU A 126 -20.45 -1.98 2.23
CA LEU A 126 -21.24 -2.78 1.32
C LEU A 126 -22.74 -2.45 1.42
N ALA A 127 -23.28 -2.39 2.63
CA ALA A 127 -24.68 -2.01 2.85
C ALA A 127 -24.98 -0.61 2.30
N LYS A 128 -24.07 0.35 2.53
CA LYS A 128 -24.21 1.71 2.01
C LYS A 128 -24.21 1.75 0.48
N LEU A 129 -23.29 1.03 -0.16
CA LEU A 129 -23.22 0.93 -1.61
C LEU A 129 -24.50 0.34 -2.20
N SER A 130 -25.04 -0.72 -1.60
CA SER A 130 -26.32 -1.32 -2.01
C SER A 130 -27.47 -0.33 -1.92
N SER A 131 -27.55 0.47 -0.85
CA SER A 131 -28.58 1.52 -0.69
C SER A 131 -28.52 2.61 -1.77
N GLU A 132 -27.37 2.76 -2.42
CA GLU A 132 -27.13 3.73 -3.50
C GLU A 132 -27.29 3.12 -4.90
N GLY A 133 -27.85 1.90 -4.98
CA GLY A 133 -28.07 1.19 -6.23
C GLY A 133 -26.82 0.53 -6.79
N ASN A 134 -25.73 0.39 -6.02
CA ASN A 134 -24.58 -0.42 -6.39
C ASN A 134 -24.79 -1.85 -5.89
N VAL A 135 -25.62 -2.60 -6.61
CA VAL A 135 -25.94 -3.99 -6.30
C VAL A 135 -24.88 -4.91 -6.89
N VAL A 136 -24.42 -5.86 -6.07
CA VAL A 136 -23.47 -6.91 -6.47
C VAL A 136 -24.19 -7.93 -7.37
N ASP A 137 -23.60 -8.26 -8.52
CA ASP A 137 -24.13 -9.28 -9.43
C ASP A 137 -23.93 -10.70 -8.89
N GLU A 138 -24.53 -11.70 -9.56
CA GLU A 138 -24.44 -13.11 -9.17
C GLU A 138 -23.00 -13.66 -9.13
N ARG A 139 -22.06 -12.99 -9.81
CA ARG A 139 -20.63 -13.33 -9.84
C ARG A 139 -19.82 -12.61 -8.75
N GLY A 140 -20.47 -11.78 -7.94
CA GLY A 140 -19.85 -11.01 -6.88
C GLY A 140 -19.24 -9.69 -7.34
N ASN A 141 -19.67 -9.13 -8.48
CA ASN A 141 -19.08 -7.94 -9.08
C ASN A 141 -20.01 -6.72 -9.06
N ILE A 142 -19.43 -5.52 -9.05
CA ILE A 142 -20.10 -4.26 -9.41
C ILE A 142 -19.34 -3.63 -10.56
N GLY A 143 -19.86 -3.79 -11.78
CA GLY A 143 -19.13 -3.45 -12.99
C GLY A 143 -17.88 -4.33 -13.13
N LEU A 144 -16.70 -3.72 -13.22
CA LEU A 144 -15.44 -4.48 -13.26
C LEU A 144 -14.97 -4.93 -11.87
N TRP A 145 -15.40 -4.27 -10.80
CA TRP A 145 -14.91 -4.57 -9.45
C TRP A 145 -15.48 -5.88 -8.93
N LYS A 146 -14.64 -6.87 -8.66
CA LYS A 146 -14.92 -7.97 -7.74
C LYS A 146 -14.96 -7.40 -6.32
N ILE A 147 -16.10 -7.53 -5.66
CA ILE A 147 -16.29 -7.04 -4.29
C ILE A 147 -15.79 -8.11 -3.32
N VAL A 148 -14.86 -7.74 -2.46
CA VAL A 148 -14.31 -8.59 -1.41
C VAL A 148 -14.65 -7.97 -0.07
N VAL A 149 -15.45 -8.68 0.72
CA VAL A 149 -15.87 -8.21 2.05
C VAL A 149 -14.81 -8.59 3.07
N VAL A 150 -14.30 -7.60 3.78
CA VAL A 150 -13.35 -7.75 4.88
C VAL A 150 -14.10 -7.76 6.19
N LYS A 151 -13.93 -8.83 6.96
CA LYS A 151 -14.44 -8.96 8.32
C LYS A 151 -13.32 -8.72 9.33
N ASN A 152 -13.70 -8.44 10.58
CA ASN A 152 -12.78 -8.25 11.71
C ASN A 152 -11.65 -7.27 11.34
N LEU A 153 -11.99 -5.99 11.10
CA LEU A 153 -11.01 -5.01 10.67
C LEU A 153 -9.86 -4.92 11.68
N PRO A 154 -8.59 -4.92 11.23
CA PRO A 154 -7.43 -4.99 12.12
C PRO A 154 -7.18 -3.70 12.93
N TYR A 155 -7.86 -2.60 12.58
CA TYR A 155 -7.72 -1.32 13.25
C TYR A 155 -9.06 -0.60 13.35
N ASN A 156 -9.25 0.14 14.44
CA ASN A 156 -10.36 1.07 14.61
C ASN A 156 -10.30 2.26 13.63
N ASP A 157 -9.09 2.69 13.24
CA ASP A 157 -8.91 3.72 12.19
C ASP A 157 -9.05 3.09 10.80
N ASN A 158 -10.19 3.32 10.15
CA ASN A 158 -10.46 2.87 8.78
C ASN A 158 -9.40 3.34 7.77
N ARG A 159 -8.74 4.49 8.01
CA ARG A 159 -7.63 4.95 7.16
C ARG A 159 -6.42 4.04 7.30
N LYS A 160 -6.14 3.55 8.51
CA LYS A 160 -5.07 2.58 8.78
C LYS A 160 -5.41 1.21 8.20
N THR A 161 -6.66 0.77 8.32
CA THR A 161 -7.17 -0.45 7.66
C THR A 161 -7.00 -0.39 6.14
N GLY A 162 -7.27 0.76 5.51
CA GLY A 162 -7.03 0.97 4.08
C GLY A 162 -5.55 0.84 3.64
N LYS A 163 -4.59 0.84 4.58
CA LYS A 163 -3.17 0.65 4.28
C LYS A 163 -2.81 -0.80 4.03
N VAL A 164 -3.64 -1.75 4.51
CA VAL A 164 -3.46 -3.18 4.27
C VAL A 164 -3.53 -3.49 2.76
N PRO A 165 -4.65 -3.25 2.04
CA PRO A 165 -4.71 -3.53 0.61
C PRO A 165 -3.81 -2.62 -0.23
N LYS A 166 -3.45 -1.43 0.30
CA LYS A 166 -2.51 -0.51 -0.33
C LYS A 166 -1.09 -1.06 -0.37
N PHE A 167 -0.52 -1.45 0.78
CA PHE A 167 0.89 -1.84 0.86
C PHE A 167 1.08 -3.35 0.71
N LEU A 168 0.18 -4.15 1.26
CA LEU A 168 0.33 -5.60 1.36
C LEU A 168 -0.29 -6.35 0.18
N SER A 169 -0.34 -5.75 -1.01
CA SER A 169 -0.92 -6.41 -2.19
C SER A 169 -0.19 -7.70 -2.55
N HIS A 170 1.12 -7.77 -2.31
CA HIS A 170 1.90 -9.02 -2.50
C HIS A 170 1.53 -10.13 -1.50
N ARG A 171 1.04 -9.78 -0.30
CA ARG A 171 0.49 -10.75 0.68
C ARG A 171 -0.91 -11.20 0.29
N LEU A 172 -1.73 -10.27 -0.23
CA LEU A 172 -3.12 -10.52 -0.63
C LEU A 172 -3.25 -11.27 -1.96
N PHE A 173 -2.31 -11.04 -2.90
CA PHE A 173 -2.32 -11.63 -4.23
C PHE A 173 -0.97 -12.33 -4.48
N PRO A 174 -0.71 -13.48 -3.82
CA PRO A 174 0.63 -14.10 -3.81
C PRO A 174 1.11 -14.59 -5.18
N SER A 175 0.20 -14.84 -6.12
CA SER A 175 0.51 -15.17 -7.51
C SER A 175 0.70 -13.97 -8.44
N SER A 176 0.46 -12.75 -7.95
CA SER A 176 0.51 -11.55 -8.78
C SER A 176 1.95 -11.14 -9.06
N ARG A 177 2.22 -10.78 -10.31
CA ARG A 177 3.50 -10.21 -10.74
C ARG A 177 3.46 -8.69 -10.76
N TYR A 178 2.27 -8.11 -10.97
CA TYR A 178 2.06 -6.67 -10.95
C TYR A 178 0.80 -6.29 -10.19
N SER A 179 0.85 -5.16 -9.49
CA SER A 179 -0.32 -4.54 -8.89
C SER A 179 -0.38 -3.04 -9.10
N ILE A 180 -1.59 -2.51 -9.23
CA ILE A 180 -1.91 -1.09 -9.21
C ILE A 180 -2.82 -0.85 -8.02
N TRP A 181 -2.34 -0.05 -7.07
CA TRP A 181 -3.19 0.52 -6.02
C TRP A 181 -3.87 1.78 -6.55
N LEU A 182 -5.17 1.89 -6.31
CA LEU A 182 -6.00 3.04 -6.63
C LEU A 182 -6.80 3.43 -5.39
N ASP A 183 -6.60 4.65 -4.88
CA ASP A 183 -7.42 5.20 -3.79
C ASP A 183 -8.88 5.35 -4.25
N SER A 184 -9.83 5.08 -3.35
CA SER A 184 -11.28 5.06 -3.62
C SER A 184 -11.83 6.37 -4.17
N LYS A 185 -11.18 7.50 -3.87
CA LYS A 185 -11.56 8.80 -4.44
C LYS A 185 -11.20 8.95 -5.92
N LEU A 186 -10.42 8.03 -6.49
CA LEU A 186 -9.98 8.06 -7.87
C LEU A 186 -10.83 7.13 -8.75
N ARG A 187 -11.09 7.58 -9.97
CA ARG A 187 -11.54 6.73 -11.07
C ARG A 187 -10.37 6.44 -12.00
N LEU A 188 -10.09 5.17 -12.26
CA LEU A 188 -9.12 4.78 -13.27
C LEU A 188 -9.62 5.15 -14.67
N ASN A 189 -8.80 5.88 -15.42
CA ASN A 189 -9.12 6.42 -16.73
C ASN A 189 -8.05 6.08 -17.78
N ALA A 190 -7.31 4.99 -17.58
CA ALA A 190 -6.39 4.41 -18.54
C ALA A 190 -6.32 2.89 -18.38
N ASP A 191 -5.90 2.20 -19.44
CA ASP A 191 -5.75 0.75 -19.45
C ASP A 191 -4.60 0.29 -18.50
N PRO A 192 -4.83 -0.66 -17.57
CA PRO A 192 -3.82 -1.13 -16.61
C PRO A 192 -2.52 -1.62 -17.25
N MET A 193 -2.61 -2.29 -18.40
CA MET A 193 -1.41 -2.82 -19.07
C MET A 193 -0.56 -1.68 -19.65
N LYS A 194 -1.20 -0.64 -20.18
CA LYS A 194 -0.48 0.58 -20.63
C LYS A 194 0.16 1.33 -19.47
N ILE A 195 -0.49 1.34 -18.30
CA ILE A 195 0.07 1.93 -17.08
C ILE A 195 1.32 1.17 -16.64
N ILE A 196 1.24 -0.16 -16.54
CA ILE A 196 2.40 -1.00 -16.15
C ILE A 196 3.55 -0.81 -17.14
N GLU A 197 3.26 -0.86 -18.44
CA GLU A 197 4.26 -0.68 -19.48
C GLU A 197 4.94 0.69 -19.39
N TYR A 198 4.17 1.77 -19.22
CA TYR A 198 4.72 3.12 -19.17
C TYR A 198 5.49 3.41 -17.88
N PHE A 199 4.95 3.05 -16.71
CA PHE A 199 5.52 3.44 -15.42
C PHE A 199 6.59 2.48 -14.90
N LEU A 200 6.58 1.21 -15.34
CA LEU A 200 7.54 0.19 -14.92
C LEU A 200 8.47 -0.21 -16.06
N TRP A 201 7.93 -0.80 -17.13
CA TRP A 201 8.76 -1.43 -18.17
C TRP A 201 9.64 -0.42 -18.91
N ARG A 202 9.06 0.68 -19.43
CA ARG A 202 9.83 1.74 -20.11
C ARG A 202 10.83 2.45 -19.22
N LYS A 203 10.58 2.45 -17.90
CA LYS A 203 11.40 3.16 -16.91
C LYS A 203 12.44 2.25 -16.25
N GLY A 204 12.40 0.94 -16.52
CA GLY A 204 13.26 -0.04 -15.86
C GLY A 204 13.07 -0.04 -14.34
N SER A 205 11.84 0.20 -13.87
CA SER A 205 11.52 0.33 -12.45
C SER A 205 10.59 -0.77 -11.98
N GLU A 206 10.72 -1.12 -10.71
CA GLU A 206 9.91 -2.14 -10.02
C GLU A 206 8.81 -1.53 -9.16
N TYR A 207 8.86 -0.22 -8.92
CA TYR A 207 7.90 0.54 -8.13
C TYR A 207 7.71 1.92 -8.74
N ALA A 208 6.49 2.41 -8.84
CA ALA A 208 6.19 3.75 -9.31
C ALA A 208 5.12 4.43 -8.45
N ILE A 209 5.36 5.68 -8.10
CA ILE A 209 4.48 6.49 -7.27
C ILE A 209 4.62 7.97 -7.64
N SER A 210 3.52 8.73 -7.60
CA SER A 210 3.59 10.17 -7.83
C SER A 210 4.22 10.91 -6.66
N ASN A 211 4.95 11.98 -6.94
CA ASN A 211 5.24 12.99 -5.93
C ASN A 211 3.99 13.81 -5.58
N HIS A 212 3.97 14.37 -4.38
CA HIS A 212 2.91 15.26 -3.98
C HIS A 212 3.02 16.60 -4.73
N TYR A 213 1.86 17.17 -5.10
CA TYR A 213 1.74 18.26 -6.08
C TYR A 213 2.12 19.66 -5.55
N ILE A 214 2.33 19.80 -4.24
CA ILE A 214 2.72 21.07 -3.59
C ILE A 214 3.89 20.85 -2.63
N ARG A 215 3.69 19.96 -1.65
CA ARG A 215 4.68 19.69 -0.60
C ARG A 215 5.69 18.65 -1.05
N HIS A 216 6.97 18.92 -0.77
CA HIS A 216 8.10 18.05 -1.11
C HIS A 216 8.95 17.63 0.10
N CYS A 217 8.82 18.33 1.23
CA CYS A 217 9.60 18.08 2.44
C CYS A 217 8.72 17.52 3.56
N VAL A 218 9.23 16.52 4.31
CA VAL A 218 8.53 15.92 5.45
C VAL A 218 8.29 16.95 6.56
N TRP A 219 9.18 17.92 6.75
CA TRP A 219 9.02 19.02 7.70
C TRP A 219 7.73 19.80 7.43
N ASP A 220 7.50 20.18 6.18
CA ASP A 220 6.30 20.93 5.78
C ASP A 220 5.04 20.06 5.89
N GLU A 221 5.16 18.77 5.57
CA GLU A 221 4.07 17.81 5.70
C GLU A 221 3.65 17.63 7.17
N ILE A 222 4.60 17.53 8.12
CA ILE A 222 4.29 17.48 9.56
C ILE A 222 3.51 18.72 10.00
N LEU A 223 4.00 19.91 9.65
CA LEU A 223 3.33 21.17 10.00
C LEU A 223 1.93 21.24 9.39
N GLN A 224 1.76 20.81 8.14
CA GLN A 224 0.46 20.77 7.49
C GLN A 224 -0.51 19.78 8.15
N ASN A 225 -0.01 18.63 8.62
CA ASN A 225 -0.82 17.65 9.33
C ASN A 225 -1.34 18.19 10.66
N LYS A 226 -0.48 18.90 11.42
CA LYS A 226 -0.88 19.59 12.65
C LYS A 226 -1.87 20.72 12.37
N ARG A 227 -1.58 21.57 11.40
CA ARG A 227 -2.45 22.71 11.02
C ARG A 227 -3.86 22.25 10.64
N LEU A 228 -3.99 21.11 9.97
CA LEU A 228 -5.27 20.54 9.56
C LEU A 228 -5.87 19.56 10.59
N ASN A 229 -5.25 19.43 11.77
CA ASN A 229 -5.62 18.49 12.82
C ASN A 229 -5.89 17.06 12.30
N LYS A 230 -5.02 16.58 11.39
CA LYS A 230 -5.19 15.30 10.68
C LYS A 230 -4.87 14.09 11.55
N TYR A 231 -4.11 14.28 12.62
CA TYR A 231 -3.67 13.27 13.57
C TYR A 231 -3.22 13.93 14.88
N ASN A 232 -3.09 13.14 15.95
CA ASN A 232 -2.59 13.62 17.23
C ASN A 232 -1.18 14.25 17.08
N HIS A 233 -1.00 15.47 17.60
CA HIS A 233 0.23 16.24 17.41
C HIS A 233 1.44 15.59 18.09
N SER A 234 1.29 15.06 19.31
CA SER A 234 2.37 14.40 20.05
C SER A 234 2.84 13.14 19.34
N ALA A 235 1.92 12.33 18.78
CA ALA A 235 2.28 11.16 17.99
C ALA A 235 3.01 11.52 16.68
N LEU A 236 2.64 12.63 16.04
CA LEU A 236 3.36 13.16 14.88
C LEU A 236 4.77 13.60 15.25
N ASP A 237 4.94 14.26 16.40
CA ASP A 237 6.24 14.69 16.91
C ASP A 237 7.13 13.51 17.26
N GLU A 238 6.61 12.52 17.99
CA GLU A 238 7.35 11.30 18.33
C GLU A 238 7.87 10.57 17.09
N GLN A 239 6.98 10.30 16.12
CA GLN A 239 7.37 9.68 14.84
C GLN A 239 8.47 10.48 14.14
N PHE A 240 8.32 11.80 14.11
CA PHE A 240 9.25 12.66 13.40
C PHE A 240 10.61 12.75 14.09
N TYR A 241 10.65 12.92 15.41
CA TYR A 241 11.88 12.88 16.19
C TYR A 241 12.61 11.55 16.04
N PHE A 242 11.87 10.43 16.03
CA PHE A 242 12.45 9.11 15.77
C PHE A 242 13.12 9.05 14.39
N TYR A 243 12.47 9.56 13.35
CA TYR A 243 13.06 9.57 12.01
C TYR A 243 14.27 10.50 11.91
N GLN A 244 14.23 11.66 12.56
CA GLN A 244 15.36 12.59 12.59
C GLN A 244 16.57 11.97 13.30
N SER A 245 16.37 11.32 14.44
CA SER A 245 17.47 10.68 15.19
C SER A 245 18.09 9.49 14.45
N ASP A 246 17.33 8.85 13.56
CA ASP A 246 17.78 7.73 12.70
C ASP A 246 18.23 8.19 11.28
N GLY A 247 18.44 9.50 11.11
CA GLY A 247 19.11 10.09 9.96
C GLY A 247 18.20 10.47 8.79
N LEU A 248 16.91 10.73 9.01
CA LEU A 248 16.08 11.46 8.05
C LEU A 248 16.61 12.89 7.92
N THR A 249 16.98 13.27 6.70
CA THR A 249 17.45 14.62 6.38
C THR A 249 16.35 15.47 5.75
N LYS A 250 16.51 16.79 5.81
CA LYS A 250 15.59 17.73 5.16
C LYS A 250 15.74 17.64 3.65
N TYR A 251 14.62 17.70 2.92
CA TYR A 251 14.62 17.77 1.46
C TYR A 251 15.27 19.08 0.99
N ASP A 252 16.23 18.99 0.07
CA ASP A 252 16.91 20.12 -0.55
C ASP A 252 16.91 19.93 -2.08
N SER A 253 16.11 20.75 -2.78
CA SER A 253 16.02 20.70 -4.25
C SER A 253 17.29 21.17 -4.96
N SER A 254 18.21 21.84 -4.25
CA SER A 254 19.48 22.31 -4.81
C SER A 254 20.58 21.26 -4.74
N ASP A 255 20.42 20.21 -3.93
CA ASP A 255 21.39 19.12 -3.82
C ASP A 255 21.34 18.22 -5.06
N PRO A 256 22.40 18.17 -5.89
CA PRO A 256 22.44 17.31 -7.07
C PRO A 256 22.47 15.82 -6.73
N LYS A 257 22.77 15.45 -5.47
CA LYS A 257 22.83 14.07 -4.99
C LYS A 257 21.51 13.59 -4.38
N ILE A 258 20.48 14.44 -4.32
CA ILE A 258 19.21 14.08 -3.71
C ILE A 258 18.60 12.86 -4.44
N PRO A 259 18.25 11.79 -3.71
CA PRO A 259 17.97 10.51 -4.37
C PRO A 259 16.55 10.44 -4.94
N LEU A 260 15.69 11.42 -4.63
CA LEU A 260 14.31 11.49 -5.08
C LEU A 260 13.95 12.95 -5.43
N PRO A 261 13.04 13.15 -6.40
CA PRO A 261 12.53 14.48 -6.72
C PRO A 261 11.62 15.06 -5.63
N SER A 262 11.22 14.28 -4.62
CA SER A 262 10.38 14.70 -3.49
C SER A 262 10.53 13.70 -2.34
N PHE A 263 10.48 14.17 -1.10
CA PHE A 263 10.35 13.30 0.08
C PHE A 263 8.90 13.07 0.50
N VAL A 264 7.94 13.72 -0.15
CA VAL A 264 6.51 13.54 0.11
C VAL A 264 5.84 12.94 -1.13
N PRO A 265 5.27 11.72 -1.04
CA PRO A 265 4.54 11.11 -2.14
C PRO A 265 3.07 11.57 -2.16
N GLU A 266 2.46 11.49 -3.33
CA GLU A 266 1.01 11.39 -3.48
C GLU A 266 0.67 9.90 -3.60
N GLY A 267 0.36 9.27 -2.47
CA GLY A 267 0.15 7.83 -2.37
C GLY A 267 -1.23 7.33 -2.81
N SER A 268 -2.03 8.15 -3.49
CA SER A 268 -3.34 7.72 -4.00
C SER A 268 -3.27 6.79 -5.21
N PHE A 269 -2.09 6.65 -5.82
CA PHE A 269 -1.86 5.75 -6.94
C PHE A 269 -0.45 5.16 -6.88
N ILE A 270 -0.33 3.84 -6.93
CA ILE A 270 0.96 3.13 -6.87
C ILE A 270 0.94 2.00 -7.90
N VAL A 271 2.02 1.84 -8.66
CA VAL A 271 2.21 0.72 -9.60
C VAL A 271 3.43 -0.08 -9.17
N ARG A 272 3.32 -1.41 -9.11
CA ARG A 272 4.37 -2.29 -8.60
C ARG A 272 4.57 -3.50 -9.51
N ALA A 273 5.83 -3.86 -9.71
CA ALA A 273 6.24 -5.22 -9.98
C ALA A 273 6.51 -5.90 -8.62
N HIS A 274 6.09 -7.14 -8.46
CA HIS A 274 6.25 -7.91 -7.22
C HIS A 274 7.60 -8.63 -7.17
N THR A 275 8.65 -7.83 -7.16
CA THR A 275 10.04 -8.26 -6.94
C THR A 275 10.35 -8.36 -5.43
N PRO A 276 11.44 -9.02 -5.02
CA PRO A 276 11.87 -9.06 -3.63
C PRO A 276 12.04 -7.67 -3.00
N MET A 277 12.67 -6.73 -3.72
CA MET A 277 12.93 -5.39 -3.19
C MET A 277 11.67 -4.50 -3.12
N SER A 278 10.79 -4.56 -4.12
CA SER A 278 9.47 -3.90 -4.09
C SER A 278 8.57 -4.42 -2.95
N ASN A 279 8.57 -5.73 -2.72
CA ASN A 279 7.81 -6.35 -1.63
C ASN A 279 8.42 -5.99 -0.27
N LEU A 280 9.75 -6.03 -0.13
CA LEU A 280 10.46 -5.58 1.07
C LEU A 280 10.12 -4.13 1.41
N PHE A 281 10.25 -3.21 0.45
CA PHE A 281 9.91 -1.80 0.65
C PHE A 281 8.44 -1.63 1.07
N SER A 282 7.52 -2.38 0.45
CA SER A 282 6.09 -2.35 0.80
C SER A 282 5.83 -2.81 2.25
N CYS A 283 6.51 -3.87 2.71
CA CYS A 283 6.43 -4.33 4.09
C CYS A 283 7.01 -3.30 5.07
N LEU A 284 8.20 -2.78 4.78
CA LEU A 284 8.84 -1.77 5.64
C LEU A 284 7.96 -0.53 5.77
N TRP A 285 7.42 -0.04 4.66
CA TRP A 285 6.56 1.15 4.69
C TRP A 285 5.25 0.89 5.44
N PHE A 286 4.64 -0.30 5.26
CA PHE A 286 3.50 -0.72 6.07
C PHE A 286 3.84 -0.77 7.56
N ASN A 287 4.98 -1.35 7.95
CA ASN A 287 5.39 -1.49 9.34
C ASN A 287 5.62 -0.13 10.01
N GLU A 288 6.15 0.86 9.29
CA GLU A 288 6.27 2.23 9.81
C GLU A 288 4.91 2.87 10.07
N VAL A 289 3.95 2.66 9.17
CA VAL A 289 2.56 3.14 9.32
C VAL A 289 1.83 2.39 10.43
N ASP A 290 2.12 1.10 10.59
CA ASP A 290 1.55 0.26 11.65
C ASP A 290 2.07 0.67 13.03
N ARG A 291 3.37 0.94 13.15
CA ARG A 291 4.02 1.35 14.39
C ARG A 291 3.63 2.76 14.84
N PHE A 292 3.61 3.70 13.92
CA PHE A 292 3.46 5.12 14.25
C PHE A 292 2.06 5.63 13.89
N THR A 293 1.92 6.32 12.75
CA THR A 293 0.67 7.01 12.37
C THR A 293 0.15 6.52 11.01
N SER A 294 -1.16 6.66 10.79
CA SER A 294 -1.78 6.31 9.50
C SER A 294 -1.45 7.28 8.36
N ARG A 295 -0.57 8.27 8.60
CA ARG A 295 -0.12 9.31 7.65
C ARG A 295 1.13 8.84 6.90
N ASP A 296 0.92 7.93 5.95
CA ASP A 296 1.97 7.32 5.13
C ASP A 296 2.93 8.26 4.40
N GLN A 297 2.51 9.51 4.15
CA GLN A 297 3.38 10.54 3.58
C GLN A 297 4.60 10.86 4.46
N LEU A 298 4.49 10.66 5.77
CA LEU A 298 5.54 10.95 6.75
C LEU A 298 6.63 9.88 6.79
N SER A 299 6.26 8.62 6.57
CA SER A 299 7.17 7.48 6.65
C SER A 299 7.87 7.17 5.33
N PHE A 300 7.31 7.58 4.18
CA PHE A 300 7.81 7.20 2.86
C PHE A 300 9.30 7.50 2.64
N ALA A 301 9.71 8.75 2.79
CA ALA A 301 11.10 9.14 2.53
C ALA A 301 12.05 8.50 3.53
N TYR A 302 11.69 8.48 4.81
CA TYR A 302 12.47 7.80 5.84
C TYR A 302 12.70 6.32 5.46
N THR A 303 11.64 5.58 5.13
CA THR A 303 11.75 4.17 4.72
C THR A 303 12.63 4.00 3.49
N TYR A 304 12.43 4.82 2.45
CA TYR A 304 13.20 4.73 1.21
C TYR A 304 14.68 5.05 1.43
N LEU A 305 14.98 6.14 2.12
CA LEU A 305 16.36 6.59 2.37
C LEU A 305 17.12 5.58 3.22
N LYS A 306 16.48 5.04 4.26
CA LYS A 306 17.09 4.01 5.10
C LYS A 306 17.33 2.71 4.33
N LEU A 307 16.35 2.25 3.55
CA LEU A 307 16.52 1.07 2.68
C LEU A 307 17.68 1.27 1.70
N LYS A 308 17.77 2.44 1.06
CA LYS A 308 18.86 2.78 0.13
C LYS A 308 20.22 2.81 0.85
N ARG A 309 20.30 3.47 2.01
CA ARG A 309 21.53 3.63 2.81
C ARG A 309 22.11 2.29 3.26
N LEU A 310 21.25 1.35 3.67
CA LEU A 310 21.67 0.05 4.19
C LEU A 310 21.92 -1.00 3.08
N ASN A 311 21.61 -0.69 1.82
CA ASN A 311 21.74 -1.63 0.70
C ASN A 311 22.43 -0.99 -0.51
N PRO A 312 23.69 -0.52 -0.38
CA PRO A 312 24.40 0.16 -1.47
C PRO A 312 24.54 -0.70 -2.74
N ASP A 313 24.70 -2.02 -2.57
CA ASP A 313 24.90 -2.96 -3.69
C ASP A 313 23.60 -3.54 -4.26
N LYS A 314 22.45 -3.28 -3.61
CA LYS A 314 21.13 -3.79 -4.02
C LYS A 314 20.20 -2.62 -4.22
N ARG A 315 20.23 -2.06 -5.43
CA ARG A 315 19.45 -0.88 -5.78
C ARG A 315 17.95 -1.21 -5.81
N PHE A 316 17.14 -0.35 -5.18
CA PHE A 316 15.69 -0.31 -5.37
C PHE A 316 15.33 0.64 -6.51
N HIS A 317 14.75 0.11 -7.58
CA HIS A 317 14.43 0.87 -8.79
C HIS A 317 13.04 1.52 -8.68
N LEU A 318 12.99 2.64 -7.95
CA LEU A 318 11.78 3.46 -7.77
C LEU A 318 11.68 4.57 -8.83
N ASN A 319 10.56 4.63 -9.52
CA ASN A 319 10.17 5.72 -10.41
C ASN A 319 9.20 6.68 -9.69
N MET A 320 9.71 7.82 -9.22
CA MET A 320 8.88 8.87 -8.64
C MET A 320 8.49 9.89 -9.71
N PHE A 321 7.26 9.78 -10.22
CA PHE A 321 6.77 10.58 -11.35
C PHE A 321 5.97 11.80 -10.90
N LYS A 322 5.64 12.72 -11.82
CA LYS A 322 4.94 13.97 -11.46
C LYS A 322 3.45 13.74 -11.24
N ASP A 323 2.82 14.44 -10.30
CA ASP A 323 1.37 14.35 -10.06
C ASP A 323 0.51 14.63 -11.32
N CYS A 324 0.98 15.48 -12.24
CA CYS A 324 0.27 15.73 -13.50
C CYS A 324 0.09 14.44 -14.33
N GLU A 325 1.08 13.55 -14.36
CA GLU A 325 0.97 12.25 -15.04
C GLU A 325 -0.12 11.39 -14.39
N ARG A 326 -0.20 11.34 -13.04
CA ARG A 326 -1.30 10.68 -12.33
C ARG A 326 -2.67 11.24 -12.74
N ARG A 327 -2.79 12.56 -12.87
CA ARG A 327 -4.04 13.24 -13.27
C ARG A 327 -4.47 12.96 -14.71
N THR A 328 -3.55 12.56 -15.59
CA THR A 328 -3.90 12.13 -16.96
C THR A 328 -4.59 10.76 -16.99
N ILE A 329 -4.17 9.85 -16.10
CA ILE A 329 -4.64 8.45 -16.08
C ILE A 329 -5.71 8.18 -15.01
N THR A 330 -5.99 9.14 -14.14
CA THR A 330 -7.03 9.04 -13.10
C THR A 330 -7.85 10.32 -13.02
N LYS A 331 -9.14 10.18 -12.66
CA LYS A 331 -10.00 11.32 -12.32
C LYS A 331 -10.24 11.38 -10.82
N LEU A 332 -9.90 12.50 -10.21
CA LEU A 332 -10.09 12.76 -8.77
C LEU A 332 -11.53 13.18 -8.48
N PHE A 333 -12.11 12.60 -7.43
CA PHE A 333 -13.38 12.99 -6.85
C PHE A 333 -13.20 13.38 -5.38
N ARG A 334 -14.19 14.08 -4.82
CA ARG A 334 -14.25 14.36 -3.39
C ARG A 334 -14.75 13.13 -2.63
N HIS A 335 -14.27 13.01 -1.39
CA HIS A 335 -14.83 12.10 -0.40
C HIS A 335 -16.29 12.46 -0.09
N ARG A 336 -17.00 11.56 0.58
CA ARG A 336 -18.27 11.92 1.18
C ARG A 336 -18.04 13.03 2.21
N THR A 337 -18.95 13.97 2.27
CA THR A 337 -19.06 14.86 3.43
C THR A 337 -19.70 14.08 4.55
N ASP A 338 -19.14 14.15 5.75
CA ASP A 338 -19.81 13.65 6.95
C ASP A 338 -21.14 14.42 7.06
N THR A 339 -22.27 13.71 6.92
CA THR A 339 -23.63 14.23 7.13
C THR A 339 -24.04 14.00 8.57
#